data_AF-A0A553FZN1-F1
#
_entry.id   AF-A0A553FZN1-F1
#
_cell.length_a   1.000
_cell.length_b   1.000
_cell.length_c   1.000
_cell.angle_alpha   90.00
_cell.angle_beta   90.00
_cell.angle_gamma   90.00
#
_symmetry.space_group_name_H-M   'P 1'
#
loop_
_entity.id
_entity.type
_entity.pdbx_description
1 polymer ?
#
loop_
_entity_poly.entity_id
_entity_poly.type
_entity_poly.pdbx_seq_one_letter_code
_entity_poly.pdbx_strand_id
1 'polypeptide(L)'
;MAAINSKTSDPLNIYLIGNNPLELSHIYDNLKAVKNIRYKTQIDFNLSGIFRKIMRFKPSCILIDDNLEKFNLVKLIKKLNSHAKTKNIPITIIKNSNYHDSHLGDVQDYLLKQSLTPHTLQRSIFNSMRFKRMQVYLYKTYKRGKGELHELFKNQI
;
A
#
# COMPACT_ATOMS: atom_id res chain seq x y z
N MET A 1 3.23 -32.09 19.41
CA MET A 1 2.58 -31.09 18.52
C MET A 1 2.08 -29.94 19.40
N ALA A 2 2.85 -28.85 19.49
CA ALA A 2 2.48 -27.71 20.33
C ALA A 2 1.45 -26.84 19.60
N ALA A 3 0.28 -26.67 20.20
CA ALA A 3 -0.77 -25.77 19.72
C ALA A 3 -0.24 -24.33 19.71
N ILE A 4 -0.26 -23.70 18.53
CA ILE A 4 0.03 -22.28 18.40
C ILE A 4 -1.18 -21.51 18.95
N ASN A 5 -1.05 -21.04 20.19
CA ASN A 5 -1.99 -20.15 20.86
C ASN A 5 -2.38 -18.97 19.95
N SER A 6 -3.67 -18.85 19.66
CA SER A 6 -4.26 -17.76 18.89
C SER A 6 -4.23 -16.45 19.68
N LYS A 7 -3.07 -15.78 19.71
CA LYS A 7 -3.07 -14.33 19.93
C LYS A 7 -3.82 -13.71 18.76
N THR A 8 -4.97 -13.10 19.03
CA THR A 8 -5.69 -12.29 18.06
C THR A 8 -4.74 -11.22 17.54
N SER A 9 -4.19 -11.43 16.35
CA SER A 9 -3.33 -10.46 15.68
C SER A 9 -4.10 -9.16 15.50
N ASP A 10 -3.44 -8.03 15.76
CA ASP A 10 -4.02 -6.71 15.52
C ASP A 10 -4.60 -6.62 14.10
N PRO A 11 -5.74 -5.93 13.92
CA PRO A 11 -6.38 -5.92 12.62
C PRO A 11 -5.48 -5.18 11.62
N LEU A 12 -5.41 -5.70 10.40
CA LEU A 12 -4.68 -5.02 9.33
C LEU A 12 -5.54 -3.88 8.80
N ASN A 13 -5.04 -2.65 8.93
CA ASN A 13 -5.77 -1.45 8.51
C ASN A 13 -5.61 -1.26 6.99
N ILE A 14 -6.71 -1.34 6.25
CA ILE A 14 -6.74 -1.16 4.80
C ILE A 14 -7.51 0.10 4.44
N TYR A 15 -6.91 0.94 3.60
CA TYR A 15 -7.58 2.14 3.10
C TYR A 15 -7.91 1.96 1.62
N LEU A 16 -9.20 1.97 1.29
CA LEU A 16 -9.71 1.71 -0.04
C LEU A 16 -10.19 3.01 -0.69
N ILE A 17 -9.72 3.28 -1.90
CA ILE A 17 -10.00 4.52 -2.64
C ILE A 17 -10.51 4.15 -4.02
N GLY A 18 -11.62 4.74 -4.45
CA GLY A 18 -12.14 4.59 -5.81
C GLY A 18 -13.39 5.42 -6.02
N ASN A 19 -13.89 5.52 -7.25
CA ASN A 19 -15.10 6.28 -7.58
C ASN A 19 -16.32 5.39 -7.87
N ASN A 20 -16.16 4.06 -7.89
CA ASN A 20 -17.25 3.11 -8.14
C ASN A 20 -17.64 2.32 -6.87
N PRO A 21 -18.78 2.63 -6.21
CA PRO A 21 -19.21 1.95 -5.00
C PRO A 21 -19.42 0.44 -5.13
N LEU A 22 -19.89 -0.03 -6.28
CA LEU A 22 -20.10 -1.46 -6.51
C LEU A 22 -18.77 -2.21 -6.50
N GLU A 23 -17.76 -1.66 -7.17
CA GLU A 23 -16.42 -2.25 -7.19
C GLU A 23 -15.75 -2.22 -5.82
N LEU A 24 -15.85 -1.09 -5.10
CA LEU A 24 -15.29 -1.00 -3.75
C LEU A 24 -15.98 -1.97 -2.78
N SER A 25 -17.27 -2.20 -2.95
CA SER A 25 -18.01 -3.20 -2.18
C SER A 25 -17.51 -4.61 -2.47
N HIS A 26 -17.30 -4.96 -3.74
CA HIS A 26 -16.75 -6.25 -4.13
C HIS A 26 -15.34 -6.48 -3.55
N ILE A 27 -14.47 -5.47 -3.57
CA ILE A 27 -13.14 -5.53 -2.94
C ILE A 27 -13.27 -5.72 -1.43
N TYR A 28 -14.18 -4.99 -0.79
CA TYR A 28 -14.43 -5.09 0.64
C TYR A 28 -14.94 -6.48 1.06
N ASP A 29 -15.83 -7.09 0.27
CA ASP A 29 -16.33 -8.45 0.52
C ASP A 29 -15.22 -9.49 0.37
N ASN A 30 -14.34 -9.32 -0.61
CA ASN A 30 -13.14 -10.15 -0.76
C ASN A 30 -12.20 -10.03 0.45
N LEU A 31 -12.02 -8.84 1.02
CA LEU A 31 -11.25 -8.67 2.28
C LEU A 31 -11.93 -9.40 3.45
N LYS A 32 -13.26 -9.31 3.56
CA LYS A 32 -14.02 -9.99 4.62
C LYS A 32 -13.98 -11.51 4.52
N ALA A 33 -13.91 -12.05 3.31
CA ALA A 33 -13.89 -13.48 3.07
C ALA A 33 -12.55 -14.16 3.47
N VAL A 34 -11.49 -13.39 3.72
CA VAL A 34 -10.21 -13.93 4.20
C VAL A 34 -10.33 -14.37 5.68
N LYS A 35 -10.19 -15.67 5.93
CA LYS A 35 -10.46 -16.25 7.27
C LYS A 35 -9.31 -16.13 8.28
N ASN A 36 -8.06 -16.01 7.82
CA ASN A 36 -6.88 -16.06 8.68
C ASN A 36 -6.38 -14.68 9.14
N ILE A 37 -7.01 -13.60 8.69
CA ILE A 37 -6.62 -12.22 9.01
C ILE A 37 -7.88 -11.40 9.21
N ARG A 38 -7.84 -10.55 10.23
CA ARG A 38 -8.87 -9.54 10.45
C ARG A 38 -8.46 -8.24 9.77
N TYR A 39 -9.26 -7.78 8.82
CA TYR A 39 -9.08 -6.48 8.18
C TYR A 39 -9.98 -5.42 8.82
N LYS A 40 -9.42 -4.25 9.09
CA LYS A 40 -10.19 -3.04 9.38
C LYS A 40 -10.10 -2.14 8.15
N THR A 41 -11.22 -1.90 7.49
CA THR A 41 -11.22 -1.16 6.22
C THR A 41 -11.87 0.21 6.37
N GLN A 42 -11.25 1.24 5.80
CA GLN A 42 -11.88 2.54 5.55
C GLN A 42 -12.01 2.74 4.05
N ILE A 43 -13.19 3.17 3.59
CA ILE A 43 -13.50 3.37 2.17
C ILE A 43 -13.73 4.86 1.93
N ASP A 44 -13.16 5.39 0.85
CA ASP A 44 -13.37 6.78 0.43
C ASP A 44 -13.63 6.89 -1.08
N PHE A 45 -14.72 7.57 -1.41
CA PHE A 45 -15.20 7.71 -2.80
C PHE A 45 -14.65 8.94 -3.54
N ASN A 46 -13.94 9.81 -2.84
CA ASN A 46 -13.41 11.04 -3.39
C ASN A 46 -12.04 11.37 -2.78
N LEU A 47 -11.28 12.22 -3.48
CA LEU A 47 -9.93 12.60 -3.07
C LEU A 47 -9.90 13.76 -2.06
N SER A 48 -11.06 14.35 -1.74
CA SER A 48 -11.14 15.50 -0.85
C SER A 48 -10.82 15.10 0.59
N GLY A 49 -9.83 15.77 1.19
CA GLY A 49 -9.40 15.50 2.57
C GLY A 49 -8.75 14.12 2.79
N ILE A 50 -8.46 13.37 1.72
CA ILE A 50 -7.98 11.98 1.81
C ILE A 50 -6.68 11.85 2.62
N PHE A 51 -5.79 12.84 2.50
CA PHE A 51 -4.53 12.88 3.28
C PHE A 51 -4.78 12.94 4.78
N ARG A 52 -5.71 13.79 5.23
CA ARG A 52 -6.05 13.92 6.65
C ARG A 52 -6.63 12.61 7.18
N LYS A 53 -7.50 11.97 6.39
CA LYS A 53 -8.12 10.70 6.72
C LYS A 53 -7.09 9.56 6.78
N ILE A 54 -6.20 9.44 5.80
CA ILE A 54 -5.09 8.46 5.79
C ILE A 54 -4.19 8.65 7.02
N MET A 55 -3.80 9.88 7.35
CA MET A 55 -2.96 10.16 8.51
C MET A 55 -3.62 9.79 9.85
N ARG A 56 -4.94 9.97 9.95
CA ARG A 56 -5.72 9.58 11.14
C ARG A 56 -5.89 8.06 11.22
N PHE A 57 -6.18 7.41 10.11
CA PHE A 57 -6.46 5.98 10.03
C PHE A 57 -5.19 5.12 10.14
N LYS A 58 -4.04 5.64 9.69
CA LYS A 58 -2.74 4.95 9.66
C LYS A 58 -2.83 3.57 9.00
N PRO A 59 -3.17 3.51 7.70
CA PRO A 59 -3.30 2.24 7.02
C PRO A 59 -1.97 1.49 6.92
N SER A 60 -2.07 0.18 7.00
CA SER A 60 -0.99 -0.76 6.68
C SER A 60 -0.79 -0.90 5.18
N CYS A 61 -1.83 -0.66 4.37
CA CYS A 61 -1.78 -0.63 2.91
C CYS A 61 -2.93 0.23 2.35
N ILE A 62 -2.67 0.92 1.25
CA ILE A 62 -3.66 1.67 0.48
C ILE A 62 -3.98 0.90 -0.80
N LEU A 63 -5.26 0.60 -1.01
CA LEU A 63 -5.80 0.02 -2.23
C LEU A 63 -6.45 1.14 -3.04
N ILE A 64 -6.09 1.26 -4.31
CA ILE A 64 -6.66 2.28 -5.20
C ILE A 64 -7.23 1.62 -6.45
N ASP A 65 -8.49 1.88 -6.71
CA ASP A 65 -9.17 1.55 -7.96
C ASP A 65 -8.65 2.44 -9.12
N ASP A 66 -8.36 1.83 -10.26
CA ASP A 66 -7.84 2.50 -11.46
C ASP A 66 -8.90 3.27 -12.26
N ASN A 67 -10.19 3.18 -11.90
CA ASN A 67 -11.25 3.98 -12.52
C ASN A 67 -11.17 5.49 -12.20
N LEU A 68 -10.27 5.90 -11.30
CA LEU A 68 -9.93 7.30 -11.12
C LEU A 68 -9.22 7.82 -12.38
N GLU A 69 -9.54 9.05 -12.79
CA GLU A 69 -8.81 9.69 -13.90
C GLU A 69 -7.29 9.59 -13.69
N LYS A 70 -6.58 9.06 -14.69
CA LYS A 70 -5.14 8.74 -14.62
C LYS A 70 -4.30 9.89 -14.04
N PHE A 71 -4.60 11.11 -14.44
CA PHE A 71 -3.93 12.31 -13.93
C PHE A 71 -4.11 12.51 -12.43
N ASN A 72 -5.33 12.30 -11.92
CA ASN A 72 -5.64 12.42 -10.50
C ASN A 72 -4.99 11.29 -9.70
N LEU A 73 -4.94 10.07 -10.27
CA LEU A 73 -4.27 8.92 -9.67
C LEU A 73 -2.75 9.16 -9.51
N VAL A 74 -2.08 9.58 -10.59
CA VAL A 74 -0.64 9.90 -10.54
C VAL A 74 -0.34 11.02 -9.55
N LYS A 75 -1.16 12.09 -9.54
CA LYS A 75 -1.03 13.18 -8.57
C LYS A 75 -1.18 12.71 -7.13
N LEU A 76 -2.18 11.86 -6.85
CA LEU A 76 -2.41 11.28 -5.54
C LEU A 76 -1.20 10.46 -5.08
N ILE A 77 -0.74 9.53 -5.91
CA ILE A 77 0.41 8.66 -5.61
C ILE A 77 1.66 9.50 -5.36
N LYS A 78 1.96 10.49 -6.22
CA LYS A 78 3.10 11.39 -6.04
C LYS A 78 3.03 12.13 -4.70
N LYS A 79 1.85 12.63 -4.32
CA LYS A 79 1.66 13.37 -3.07
C LYS A 79 1.74 12.44 -1.84
N LEU A 80 1.27 11.20 -1.93
CA LEU A 80 1.40 10.20 -0.87
C LEU A 80 2.87 9.84 -0.64
N ASN A 81 3.62 9.65 -1.72
CA ASN A 81 5.03 9.27 -1.69
C ASN A 81 5.98 10.41 -1.29
N SER A 82 5.62 11.68 -1.52
CA SER A 82 6.44 12.81 -1.09
C SER A 82 6.24 13.21 0.38
N HIS A 83 5.11 12.85 0.99
CA HIS A 83 4.74 13.33 2.31
C HIS A 83 5.30 12.44 3.45
N ALA A 84 5.94 13.06 4.44
CA ALA A 84 6.72 12.35 5.46
C ALA A 84 5.95 11.27 6.25
N LYS A 85 4.66 11.50 6.51
CA LYS A 85 3.80 10.56 7.27
C LYS A 85 3.17 9.45 6.43
N THR A 86 3.22 9.54 5.10
CA THR A 86 2.54 8.62 4.19
C THR A 86 3.49 7.91 3.22
N LYS A 87 4.69 8.45 3.02
CA LYS A 87 5.68 7.96 2.04
C LYS A 87 6.12 6.50 2.22
N ASN A 88 5.91 5.93 3.40
CA ASN A 88 6.26 4.55 3.73
C ASN A 88 5.05 3.60 3.75
N ILE A 89 3.85 4.11 3.43
CA ILE A 89 2.65 3.28 3.33
C ILE A 89 2.66 2.64 1.94
N PRO A 90 2.55 1.30 1.84
CA PRO A 90 2.53 0.62 0.56
C PRO A 90 1.21 0.87 -0.18
N ILE A 91 1.31 1.01 -1.50
CA ILE A 91 0.17 1.23 -2.40
C ILE A 91 0.02 0.03 -3.35
N THR A 92 -1.19 -0.48 -3.44
CA THR A 92 -1.62 -1.48 -4.44
C THR A 92 -2.66 -0.85 -5.36
N ILE A 93 -2.50 -1.00 -6.67
CA ILE A 93 -3.49 -0.54 -7.65
C ILE A 93 -4.32 -1.73 -8.12
N ILE A 94 -5.65 -1.57 -8.12
CA ILE A 94 -6.60 -2.56 -8.59
C ILE A 94 -7.06 -2.14 -9.99
N LYS A 95 -6.64 -2.89 -11.01
CA LYS A 95 -6.74 -2.52 -12.41
C LYS A 95 -7.83 -3.25 -13.18
N ASN A 96 -8.54 -2.56 -14.07
CA ASN A 96 -9.45 -3.18 -15.03
C ASN A 96 -8.69 -4.06 -16.04
N SER A 97 -7.58 -3.57 -16.59
CA SER A 97 -6.82 -4.28 -17.62
C SER A 97 -5.33 -3.96 -17.61
N ASN A 98 -4.55 -4.76 -18.35
CA ASN A 98 -3.13 -4.51 -18.58
C ASN A 98 -2.86 -3.49 -19.70
N TYR A 99 -3.87 -3.08 -20.46
CA TYR A 99 -3.68 -2.50 -21.80
C TYR A 99 -3.15 -1.05 -21.80
N HIS A 100 -3.20 -0.32 -20.67
CA HIS A 100 -3.02 1.14 -20.68
C HIS A 100 -2.13 1.83 -19.62
N ASP A 101 -1.29 1.13 -18.84
CA ASP A 101 -0.43 1.86 -17.89
C ASP A 101 1.05 1.50 -17.89
N SER A 102 1.79 2.49 -18.40
CA SER A 102 3.09 2.94 -17.92
C SER A 102 3.11 3.14 -16.39
N HIS A 103 4.27 2.94 -15.77
CA HIS A 103 4.51 3.07 -14.32
C HIS A 103 3.78 4.25 -13.67
N LEU A 104 2.81 3.98 -12.77
CA LEU A 104 2.05 4.99 -12.01
C LEU A 104 2.85 5.61 -10.84
N GLY A 105 4.18 5.64 -10.94
CA GLY A 105 5.10 6.07 -9.89
C GLY A 105 5.50 4.94 -8.93
N ASP A 106 5.83 5.28 -7.69
CA ASP A 106 6.25 4.32 -6.63
C ASP A 106 5.03 3.61 -6.02
N VAL A 107 4.49 2.67 -6.79
CA VAL A 107 3.48 1.69 -6.42
C VAL A 107 4.16 0.35 -6.19
N GLN A 108 3.73 -0.40 -5.17
CA GLN A 108 4.40 -1.64 -4.79
C GLN A 108 3.81 -2.88 -5.47
N ASP A 109 2.54 -2.85 -5.86
CA ASP A 109 1.90 -3.98 -6.57
C ASP A 109 0.68 -3.55 -7.39
N TYR A 110 0.33 -4.39 -8.36
CA TYR A 110 -0.81 -4.22 -9.26
C TYR A 110 -1.63 -5.52 -9.31
N LEU A 111 -2.94 -5.42 -9.07
CA LEU A 111 -3.86 -6.54 -9.09
C LEU A 111 -4.96 -6.32 -10.13
N LEU A 112 -5.19 -7.28 -11.01
CA LEU A 112 -6.27 -7.17 -11.99
C LEU A 112 -7.62 -7.52 -11.36
N LYS A 113 -8.66 -6.76 -11.68
CA LYS A 113 -10.03 -6.97 -11.18
C LYS A 113 -10.58 -8.34 -11.59
N GLN A 114 -10.27 -8.80 -12.81
CA GLN A 114 -10.67 -10.12 -13.29
C GLN A 114 -10.07 -11.28 -12.48
N SER A 115 -8.96 -11.06 -11.77
CA SER A 115 -8.31 -12.06 -10.93
C SER A 115 -8.53 -11.80 -9.43
N LEU A 116 -9.47 -10.90 -9.09
CA LEU A 116 -9.78 -10.55 -7.71
C LEU A 116 -10.48 -11.74 -7.02
N THR A 117 -9.80 -12.30 -6.04
CA THR A 117 -10.30 -13.32 -5.12
C THR A 117 -9.78 -12.96 -3.73
N PRO A 118 -10.33 -13.53 -2.64
CA PRO A 118 -9.83 -13.24 -1.29
C PRO A 118 -8.33 -13.56 -1.15
N HIS A 119 -7.89 -14.66 -1.75
CA HIS A 119 -6.50 -15.11 -1.72
C HIS A 119 -5.56 -14.20 -2.54
N THR A 120 -5.94 -13.84 -3.77
CA THR A 120 -5.09 -12.97 -4.61
C THR A 120 -5.00 -11.55 -4.04
N LEU A 121 -6.09 -11.04 -3.46
CA LEU A 121 -6.12 -9.75 -2.78
C LEU A 121 -5.22 -9.75 -1.54
N GLN A 122 -5.35 -10.76 -0.68
CA GLN A 122 -4.47 -10.95 0.48
C GLN A 122 -3.00 -10.99 0.07
N ARG A 123 -2.67 -11.80 -0.93
CA ARG A 123 -1.30 -11.94 -1.45
C ARG A 123 -0.75 -10.59 -1.94
N SER A 124 -1.54 -9.83 -2.69
CA SER A 124 -1.10 -8.53 -3.23
C SER A 124 -0.84 -7.49 -2.14
N ILE A 125 -1.69 -7.45 -1.10
CA ILE A 125 -1.48 -6.60 0.08
C ILE A 125 -0.16 -6.95 0.76
N PHE A 126 0.10 -8.23 1.00
CA PHE A 126 1.35 -8.66 1.66
C PHE A 126 2.59 -8.41 0.82
N ASN A 127 2.51 -8.66 -0.49
CA ASN A 127 3.59 -8.34 -1.42
C ASN A 127 3.92 -6.85 -1.34
N SER A 128 2.89 -6.00 -1.39
CA SER A 128 3.05 -4.55 -1.33
C SER A 128 3.74 -4.12 -0.03
N MET A 129 3.27 -4.65 1.10
CA MET A 129 3.86 -4.40 2.41
C MET A 129 5.32 -4.87 2.51
N ARG A 130 5.62 -6.09 2.04
CA ARG A 130 6.96 -6.65 2.05
C ARG A 130 7.90 -5.82 1.18
N PHE A 131 7.47 -5.47 -0.03
CA PHE A 131 8.25 -4.67 -0.96
C PHE A 131 8.58 -3.30 -0.38
N LYS A 132 7.59 -2.59 0.20
CA LYS A 132 7.84 -1.28 0.81
C LYS A 132 8.78 -1.35 2.01
N ARG A 133 8.62 -2.36 2.86
CA ARG A 133 9.54 -2.60 4.00
C ARG A 133 10.96 -2.80 3.52
N MET A 134 11.14 -3.60 2.47
CA MET A 134 12.43 -3.85 1.84
C MET A 134 13.02 -2.56 1.25
N GLN A 135 12.25 -1.78 0.47
CA GLN A 135 12.68 -0.48 -0.06
C GLN A 135 13.15 0.46 1.05
N VAL A 136 12.38 0.58 2.14
CA VAL A 136 12.74 1.44 3.30
C VAL A 136 14.01 0.94 3.99
N TYR A 137 14.16 -0.38 4.17
CA TYR A 137 15.34 -0.99 4.78
C TYR A 137 16.60 -0.74 3.95
N LEU A 138 16.55 -1.00 2.65
CA LEU A 138 17.67 -0.80 1.73
C LEU A 138 18.08 0.67 1.67
N TYR A 139 17.11 1.58 1.61
CA TYR A 139 17.39 3.02 1.62
C TYR A 139 18.11 3.48 2.90
N LYS A 140 17.66 3.02 4.07
CA LYS A 140 18.29 3.33 5.35
C LYS A 140 19.72 2.77 5.42
N THR A 141 19.90 1.53 4.99
CA THR A 141 21.21 0.84 4.99
C THR A 141 22.20 1.55 4.08
N TYR A 142 21.77 1.87 2.85
CA TYR A 142 22.58 2.63 1.90
C TYR A 142 23.00 4.00 2.45
N LYS A 143 22.05 4.75 3.04
CA LYS A 143 22.34 6.05 3.64
C LYS A 143 23.34 5.97 4.80
N ARG A 144 23.22 4.94 5.63
CA ARG A 144 24.14 4.69 6.74
C ARG A 144 25.56 4.38 6.22
N GLY A 145 25.68 3.46 5.27
CA GLY A 145 26.98 3.10 4.69
C GLY A 145 27.68 4.28 3.99
N LYS A 146 26.92 5.15 3.31
CA LYS A 146 27.47 6.39 2.74
C LYS A 146 27.96 7.37 3.83
N GLY A 147 27.26 7.45 4.95
CA GLY A 147 27.67 8.27 6.10
C GLY A 147 28.95 7.76 6.74
N GLU A 148 29.04 6.45 6.99
CA GLU A 148 30.24 5.79 7.52
C GLU A 148 31.46 6.02 6.61
N LEU A 149 31.29 5.91 5.29
CA LEU A 149 32.34 6.20 4.32
C LEU A 149 32.79 7.67 4.37
N HIS A 150 31.84 8.61 4.48
CA HIS A 150 32.14 10.05 4.53
C HIS A 150 32.92 10.44 5.79
N GLU A 151 32.57 9.87 6.95
CA GLU A 151 33.31 10.09 8.20
C GLU A 151 34.74 9.53 8.14
N LEU A 152 34.96 8.38 7.49
CA LEU A 152 36.29 7.83 7.29
C LEU A 152 37.19 8.76 6.46
N PHE A 153 36.66 9.35 5.38
CA PHE A 153 37.42 10.30 4.55
C PHE A 153 37.63 11.66 5.22
N LYS A 154 36.74 12.07 6.12
CA LYS A 154 36.87 13.34 6.86
C LYS A 154 37.95 13.27 7.94
N ASN A 155 38.21 12.11 8.52
CA ASN A 155 39.23 11.88 9.53
C ASN A 155 40.64 11.59 8.95
N GLN A 156 40.78 11.63 7.61
CA GLN A 156 42.05 11.47 6.90
C GLN A 156 42.57 12.79 6.28
N ILE A 157 41.91 13.91 6.56
CA ILE A 157 42.32 15.28 6.19
C ILE A 157 42.53 16.05 7.50
#